data_AF-A0A0F9J9M2-F1
#
_entry.id   AF-A0A0F9J9M2-F1
#
_cell.length_a   1.000
_cell.length_b   1.000
_cell.length_c   1.000
_cell.angle_alpha   90.00
_cell.angle_beta   90.00
_cell.angle_gamma   90.00
#
_symmetry.space_group_name_H-M   'P 1'
#
loop_
_entity.id
_entity.type
_entity.pdbx_description
1 polymer ?
#
loop_
_entity_poly.entity_id
_entity_poly.type
_entity_poly.pdbx_seq_one_letter_code
_entity_poly.pdbx_strand_id
1 'polypeptide(L)'
;MMRIFPNCYTSGHPDETEIFRTTIHRDIPVHSAPLHLEEDDMLKLDIFVDNSIIEVFANNRQMITSRIYPTRSDAKEVYVFSEGGDGWAHQIKAWDMKEAGIVE
;
A
#
# COMPACT_ATOMS: atom_id res chain seq x y z
N MET A 1 -11.44 0.04 2.85
CA MET A 1 -10.62 -0.99 2.18
C MET A 1 -9.28 -0.36 1.86
N MET A 2 -8.18 -0.79 2.49
CA MET A 2 -6.84 -0.30 2.12
C MET A 2 -6.43 -1.03 0.83
N ARG A 3 -6.27 -0.32 -0.28
CA ARG A 3 -5.71 -0.88 -1.51
C ARG A 3 -4.31 -0.31 -1.70
N ILE A 4 -3.30 -1.17 -1.66
CA ILE A 4 -1.95 -0.79 -2.06
C ILE A 4 -1.88 -1.00 -3.57
N PHE A 5 -1.87 0.10 -4.32
CA PHE A 5 -1.73 0.04 -5.77
C PHE A 5 -0.24 -0.03 -6.11
N PRO A 6 0.26 -1.15 -6.65
CA PRO A 6 1.48 -1.08 -7.43
C PRO A 6 1.20 -0.18 -8.62
N ASN A 7 1.98 0.88 -8.73
CA ASN A 7 1.75 1.98 -9.64
C ASN A 7 1.93 1.51 -11.12
N CYS A 8 0.87 0.95 -11.71
CA CYS A 8 0.79 0.53 -13.11
C CYS A 8 -0.17 1.49 -13.85
N TYR A 9 0.31 2.65 -14.28
CA TYR A 9 -0.47 3.57 -15.12
C TYR A 9 0.12 3.67 -16.53
N THR A 10 -0.77 3.83 -17.50
CA THR A 10 -0.45 4.21 -18.88
C THR A 10 -0.05 5.69 -18.95
N SER A 11 0.90 6.01 -19.82
CA SER A 11 1.52 7.33 -19.97
C SER A 11 0.54 8.49 -20.23
N GLY A 12 0.74 9.59 -19.51
CA GLY A 12 0.07 10.87 -19.71
C GLY A 12 -0.13 11.52 -18.36
N HIS A 13 0.54 12.65 -18.09
CA HIS A 13 0.51 13.33 -16.80
C HIS A 13 -0.92 13.83 -16.50
N PRO A 14 -1.66 13.24 -15.53
CA PRO A 14 -2.96 13.76 -15.15
C PRO A 14 -2.81 14.66 -13.93
N ASP A 15 -3.80 15.51 -13.73
CA ASP A 15 -4.09 16.21 -12.48
C ASP A 15 -4.10 15.20 -11.31
N GLU A 16 -3.51 15.57 -10.16
CA GLU A 16 -3.38 14.71 -8.97
C GLU A 16 -4.72 14.10 -8.51
N THR A 17 -5.83 14.76 -8.85
CA THR A 17 -7.19 14.27 -8.57
C THR A 17 -7.72 13.21 -9.55
N GLU A 18 -7.15 13.08 -10.74
CA GLU A 18 -7.49 12.02 -11.72
C GLU A 18 -6.72 10.71 -11.48
N ILE A 19 -5.59 10.77 -10.76
CA ILE A 19 -4.76 9.61 -10.38
C ILE A 19 -5.60 8.55 -9.64
N PHE A 20 -6.60 8.99 -8.86
CA PHE A 20 -7.45 8.10 -8.06
C PHE A 20 -8.74 7.66 -8.77
N ARG A 21 -9.15 8.34 -9.86
CA ARG A 21 -10.44 8.10 -10.52
C ARG A 21 -10.35 7.28 -11.80
N THR A 22 -9.23 7.34 -12.51
CA THR A 22 -9.14 6.72 -13.84
C THR A 22 -8.54 5.32 -13.76
N THR A 23 -9.45 4.35 -13.79
CA THR A 23 -9.26 2.97 -14.25
C THR A 23 -8.44 2.06 -13.33
N ILE A 24 -9.17 1.51 -12.36
CA ILE A 24 -9.00 0.14 -11.85
C ILE A 24 -8.89 -0.81 -13.07
N HIS A 25 -7.67 -1.03 -13.59
CA HIS A 25 -7.42 -2.15 -14.51
C HIS A 25 -7.75 -3.42 -13.72
N ARG A 26 -8.77 -4.15 -14.20
CA ARG A 26 -9.50 -5.20 -13.48
C ARG A 26 -8.70 -6.47 -13.15
N ASP A 27 -7.38 -6.47 -13.35
CA ASP A 27 -6.53 -7.67 -13.24
C ASP A 27 -5.47 -7.55 -12.12
N ILE A 28 -5.61 -6.61 -11.17
CA ILE A 28 -4.76 -6.60 -9.98
C ILE A 28 -5.31 -7.63 -8.97
N PRO A 29 -4.53 -8.65 -8.57
CA PRO A 29 -4.95 -9.60 -7.55
C PRO A 29 -5.27 -8.86 -6.24
N VAL A 30 -6.49 -9.01 -5.77
CA VAL A 30 -6.89 -8.49 -4.44
C VAL A 30 -6.63 -9.57 -3.42
N HIS A 31 -5.78 -9.25 -2.44
CA HIS A 31 -5.59 -10.07 -1.25
C HIS A 31 -6.42 -9.49 -0.10
N SER A 32 -7.11 -10.37 0.62
CA SER A 32 -7.90 -9.99 1.80
C SER A 32 -7.75 -11.04 2.89
N ALA A 33 -7.81 -10.59 4.15
CA ALA A 33 -7.79 -11.41 5.33
C ALA A 33 -8.76 -10.82 6.36
N PRO A 34 -9.50 -11.64 7.13
CA PRO A 34 -10.41 -11.14 8.14
C PRO A 34 -9.63 -10.53 9.31
N LEU A 35 -9.94 -9.32 9.74
CA LEU A 35 -9.40 -8.73 10.97
C LEU A 35 -10.56 -8.18 11.79
N HIS A 36 -10.72 -8.69 13.01
CA HIS A 36 -11.65 -8.13 13.97
C HIS A 36 -10.95 -7.03 14.77
N LEU A 37 -11.60 -5.88 14.88
CA LEU A 37 -11.21 -4.77 15.74
C LEU A 37 -12.35 -4.57 16.74
N GLU A 38 -11.99 -4.44 18.02
CA GLU A 38 -12.90 -3.97 19.06
C GLU A 38 -13.20 -2.47 18.87
N GLU A 39 -14.23 -1.94 19.54
CA GLU A 39 -14.72 -0.56 19.35
C GLU A 39 -13.62 0.51 19.57
N ASP A 40 -12.68 0.23 20.48
CA ASP A 40 -11.56 1.11 20.81
C ASP A 40 -10.22 0.70 20.14
N ASP A 41 -10.19 -0.39 19.37
CA ASP A 41 -8.97 -0.87 18.70
C ASP A 41 -8.68 -0.03 17.45
N MET A 42 -7.59 0.73 17.47
CA MET A 42 -7.09 1.41 16.28
C MET A 42 -6.45 0.41 15.31
N LEU A 43 -6.75 0.54 14.01
CA LEU A 43 -6.03 -0.18 12.97
C LEU A 43 -4.57 0.29 12.94
N LYS A 44 -3.64 -0.62 13.22
CA LYS A 44 -2.20 -0.39 13.07
C LYS A 44 -1.68 -1.22 11.91
N LEU A 45 -1.06 -0.57 10.94
CA LEU A 45 -0.42 -1.23 9.81
C LEU A 45 1.09 -1.02 9.88
N ASP A 46 1.84 -2.11 9.86
CA ASP A 46 3.27 -2.10 9.57
C ASP A 46 3.45 -2.66 8.15
N ILE A 47 3.96 -1.83 7.25
CA ILE A 47 4.04 -2.14 5.81
C ILE A 47 5.51 -2.13 5.40
N PHE A 48 5.97 -3.25 4.83
CA PHE A 48 7.30 -3.40 4.28
C PHE A 48 7.22 -3.50 2.76
N VAL A 49 8.06 -2.73 2.08
CA VAL A 49 8.17 -2.74 0.63
C VAL A 49 9.62 -3.00 0.27
N ASP A 50 9.90 -4.15 -0.32
CA ASP A 50 11.23 -4.55 -0.78
C ASP A 50 11.14 -4.98 -2.25
N ASN A 51 11.61 -4.10 -3.13
CA ASN A 51 11.63 -4.29 -4.59
C ASN A 51 10.29 -4.75 -5.16
N SER A 52 10.11 -6.07 -5.27
CA SER A 52 8.93 -6.71 -5.86
C SER A 52 8.00 -7.37 -4.84
N ILE A 53 8.21 -7.14 -3.55
CA ILE A 53 7.46 -7.73 -2.45
C ILE A 53 6.85 -6.61 -1.61
N ILE A 54 5.57 -6.79 -1.26
CA ILE A 54 4.90 -6.00 -0.23
C ILE A 54 4.41 -6.95 0.86
N GLU A 55 4.71 -6.63 2.11
CA GLU A 55 4.19 -7.30 3.28
C GLU A 55 3.42 -6.30 4.15
N VAL A 56 2.21 -6.66 4.54
CA VAL A 56 1.34 -5.84 5.38
C VAL A 56 1.00 -6.63 6.63
N PHE A 57 1.38 -6.10 7.78
CA PHE A 57 1.02 -6.63 9.09
C PHE A 57 -0.03 -5.72 9.72
N ALA A 58 -1.17 -6.30 10.10
CA ALA A 58 -2.26 -5.57 10.73
C ALA A 58 -2.39 -5.98 12.20
N ASN A 59 -2.25 -5.01 13.10
CA ASN A 59 -2.36 -5.15 14.55
C ASN A 59 -1.54 -6.31 15.15
N ASN A 60 -0.44 -6.72 14.50
CA ASN A 60 0.35 -7.91 14.84
C ASN A 60 -0.47 -9.23 14.90
N ARG A 61 -1.64 -9.27 14.25
CA ARG A 61 -2.60 -10.38 14.30
C ARG A 61 -2.81 -11.01 12.93
N GLN A 62 -2.75 -10.21 11.88
CA GLN A 62 -2.93 -10.68 10.50
C GLN A 62 -1.82 -10.17 9.60
N MET A 63 -1.53 -10.96 8.56
CA MET A 63 -0.49 -10.65 7.59
C MET A 63 -0.94 -11.02 6.18
N ILE A 64 -0.61 -10.14 5.23
CA ILE A 64 -0.75 -10.38 3.80
C ILE A 64 0.59 -10.11 3.14
N THR A 65 1.04 -11.05 2.32
CA THR A 65 2.17 -10.87 1.40
C THR A 65 1.67 -10.85 -0.02
N SER A 66 2.20 -9.95 -0.83
CA SER A 66 1.96 -9.92 -2.26
C SER A 66 3.24 -9.60 -3.03
N ARG A 67 3.24 -9.95 -4.31
CA ARG A 67 4.31 -9.57 -5.24
C ARG A 67 3.79 -8.54 -6.23
N ILE A 68 4.63 -7.55 -6.50
CA ILE A 68 4.34 -6.49 -7.45
C ILE A 68 5.53 -6.26 -8.38
N TYR A 69 5.26 -5.81 -9.61
CA TYR A 69 6.29 -5.52 -10.60
C TYR A 69 6.01 -4.15 -11.23
N PRO A 70 6.38 -3.06 -10.55
CA PRO A 70 6.19 -1.72 -11.11
C PRO A 70 6.94 -1.58 -12.44
N THR A 71 6.26 -1.11 -13.48
CA THR A 71 6.85 -0.91 -14.81
C THR A 71 7.13 0.55 -15.13
N ARG A 72 6.56 1.49 -14.35
CA ARG A 72 6.78 2.92 -14.51
C ARG A 72 8.01 3.40 -13.76
N SER A 73 8.72 4.37 -14.33
CA SER A 73 9.91 4.98 -13.73
C SER A 73 9.63 5.85 -12.49
N ASP A 74 8.39 6.34 -12.36
CA ASP A 74 7.90 7.18 -11.25
C ASP A 74 7.10 6.39 -10.21
N ALA A 75 7.13 5.05 -10.26
CA ALA A 75 6.54 4.17 -9.25
C ALA A 75 7.37 4.11 -7.95
N LYS A 76 7.70 5.29 -7.39
CA LYS A 76 8.56 5.45 -6.21
C LYS A 76 7.87 6.13 -5.03
N GLU A 77 6.67 6.66 -5.27
CA GLU A 77 5.92 7.45 -4.29
C GLU A 77 4.86 6.60 -3.58
N VAL A 78 4.48 7.04 -2.38
CA VAL A 78 3.42 6.44 -1.55
C VAL A 78 2.38 7.50 -1.22
N TYR A 79 1.10 7.13 -1.36
CA TYR A 79 -0.03 8.00 -1.08
C TYR A 79 -0.98 7.34 -0.08
N VAL A 80 -1.56 8.13 0.81
CA VAL A 80 -2.66 7.72 1.69
C VAL A 80 -3.94 8.35 1.16
N PHE A 81 -4.99 7.54 0.99
CA PHE A 81 -6.27 7.99 0.45
C PHE A 81 -7.43 7.31 1.18
N SER A 82 -8.61 7.92 1.09
CA SER A 82 -9.87 7.35 1.54
C SER A 82 -10.86 7.32 0.38
N GLU A 83 -11.69 6.29 0.33
CA GLU A 83 -12.74 6.12 -0.70
C GLU A 83 -14.07 5.89 0.00
N GLY A 84 -15.13 6.56 -0.46
CA GLY A 84 -16.48 6.42 0.08
C GLY A 84 -16.78 7.23 1.35
N GLY A 85 -15.84 8.07 1.79
CA GLY A 85 -16.02 8.97 2.93
C GLY A 85 -14.70 9.49 3.48
N ASP A 86 -14.78 10.22 4.59
CA ASP A 86 -13.60 10.73 5.30
C ASP A 86 -12.84 9.58 5.97
N GLY A 87 -11.52 9.69 5.97
CA GLY A 87 -10.61 8.77 6.66
C GLY A 87 -9.52 9.56 7.35
N TRP A 88 -9.22 9.21 8.60
CA TRP A 88 -8.23 9.90 9.42
C TRP A 88 -7.08 8.98 9.77
N ALA A 89 -5.86 9.37 9.37
CA ALA A 89 -4.64 8.72 9.81
C ALA A 89 -4.10 9.47 11.04
N HIS A 90 -4.15 8.84 12.21
CA HIS A 90 -3.66 9.45 13.44
C HIS A 90 -2.15 9.69 13.41
N GLN A 91 -1.40 8.74 12.85
CA GLN A 91 0.04 8.82 12.70
C GLN A 91 0.49 8.05 11.47
N ILE A 92 1.41 8.65 10.71
CA ILE A 92 2.12 8.00 9.60
C ILE A 92 3.60 8.22 9.85
N LYS A 93 4.39 7.15 9.73
CA LYS A 93 5.84 7.19 9.74
C LYS A 93 6.35 6.34 8.59
N ALA A 94 7.39 6.83 7.93
CA ALA A 94 8.05 6.14 6.83
C ALA A 94 9.56 6.19 7.06
N TRP A 95 10.25 5.13 6.66
CA TRP A 95 11.69 4.97 6.79
C TRP A 95 12.25 4.34 5.54
N ASP A 96 13.42 4.81 5.10
CA ASP A 96 14.17 4.14 4.06
C ASP A 96 14.80 2.86 4.64
N MET A 97 14.49 1.73 4.03
CA MET A 97 15.12 0.46 4.36
C MET A 97 16.48 0.35 3.70
N LYS A 98 17.51 0.08 4.49
CA LYS A 98 18.84 -0.23 3.97
C LYS A 98 18.86 -1.67 3.46
N GLU A 99 19.66 -1.92 2.43
CA GLU A 99 20.03 -3.26 1.99
C GLU A 99 20.56 -4.10 3.18
N ALA A 100 20.18 -5.38 3.20
CA ALA A 100 20.70 -6.32 4.17
C ALA A 100 22.20 -6.53 3.93
N GLY A 101 23.03 -6.19 4.91
CA GLY A 101 24.45 -6.49 4.87
C GLY A 101 24.72 -7.97 5.10
N ILE A 102 25.81 -8.48 4.55
CA ILE A 102 26.36 -9.79 4.92
C ILE A 102 27.13 -9.59 6.23
N VAL A 103 26.84 -10.41 7.23
CA VAL A 103 27.62 -10.49 8.48
C VAL A 103 28.55 -11.69 8.32
N GLU A 104 29.86 -11.46 8.25
CA GLU A 104 30.90 -12.52 8.27
C GLU A 104 31.16 -13.02 9.69
#